data_AF-A0A6P5STB7-F1
#
_entry.id   AF-A0A6P5STB7-F1
#
_cell.length_a   1.000
_cell.length_b   1.000
_cell.length_c   1.000
_cell.angle_alpha   90.00
_cell.angle_beta   90.00
_cell.angle_gamma   90.00
#
_symmetry.space_group_name_H-M   'P 1'
#
loop_
_entity.id
_entity.type
_entity.pdbx_description
1 polymer ?
#
loop_
_entity_poly.entity_id
_entity_poly.type
_entity_poly.pdbx_seq_one_letter_code
_entity_poly.pdbx_strand_id
1 'polypeptide(L)'
;MKLAFDGLNGSVYKTRDNAISDVGGFESVELSVLLCNDEFIRKLNKEWRNEDHATDVLSLSQHVPDLKLPILMLGDIVISVETAARQAEERGHSLIDEIRILMVHGLLHLLGFDHEVSDEAELEMEKEEELLLKSLGWKGKGLIQSAHDAETHVNSHEEKPDGELLKDRKREGSLRFYKPKFKYIFCDMDGTLLNSKSQISSTTVKALKEVSSRGVKVVIATGKSRSAVINIFKEVDLAGKDGIVSEFSPGVFLQGLLVYGKQGQEIFRKNLDPSVCREACLYSLENKVPLIAFGKDRCLSLFDHPSVDSLHTVYNEPKAEIMPSVEHLLADADIQKVLFLDTPEVVATTLRPYWSQATGDRAKVVQAVPGHLEIVPAGTSKGSGVNMLLDHLGITPKEIMAIGDAENDIEMLELASLGVALSNGSEKSKAVANVIVASNDEDGAADAMYRYAF
;
A
#
# COMPACT_ATOMS: atom_id res chain seq x y z
N MET A 1 10.05 11.41 -12.07
CA MET A 1 9.42 11.74 -13.36
C MET A 1 9.69 13.19 -13.83
N LYS A 2 10.79 13.83 -13.40
CA LYS A 2 11.13 15.23 -13.68
C LYS A 2 12.42 15.39 -14.52
N LEU A 3 12.92 14.28 -15.08
CA LEU A 3 14.31 14.14 -15.54
C LEU A 3 14.47 13.88 -17.06
N ALA A 4 13.39 13.88 -17.85
CA ALA A 4 13.47 13.48 -19.27
C ALA A 4 13.47 14.64 -20.27
N PHE A 5 13.16 15.87 -19.86
CA PHE A 5 12.84 16.95 -20.81
C PHE A 5 13.77 18.17 -20.76
N ASP A 6 14.74 18.23 -19.84
CA ASP A 6 15.75 19.31 -19.84
C ASP A 6 16.63 19.28 -21.11
N GLY A 7 16.72 18.12 -21.78
CA GLY A 7 17.46 17.95 -23.03
C GLY A 7 16.74 18.43 -24.30
N LEU A 8 15.44 18.75 -24.22
CA LEU A 8 14.67 19.32 -25.34
C LEU A 8 14.77 20.86 -25.41
N ASN A 9 15.40 21.49 -24.42
CA ASN A 9 15.66 22.93 -24.44
C ASN A 9 16.81 23.24 -25.43
N GLY A 10 16.46 23.74 -26.61
CA GLY A 10 17.42 24.35 -27.55
C GLY A 10 17.84 23.50 -28.75
N SER A 11 17.23 22.34 -28.96
CA SER A 11 17.38 21.53 -30.17
C SER A 11 16.39 22.00 -31.24
N VAL A 12 16.92 22.37 -32.41
CA VAL A 12 16.11 22.74 -33.59
C VAL A 12 15.55 21.44 -34.20
N TYR A 13 14.53 20.86 -33.58
CA TYR A 13 13.83 19.72 -34.15
C TYR A 13 12.93 20.20 -35.29
N LYS A 14 13.16 19.70 -36.50
CA LYS A 14 12.19 19.83 -37.59
C LYS A 14 11.17 18.72 -37.43
N THR A 15 10.13 18.98 -36.65
CA THR A 15 8.92 18.16 -36.63
C THR A 15 8.21 18.31 -38.00
N ARG A 16 7.59 17.24 -38.51
CA ARG A 16 6.76 17.32 -39.73
C ARG A 16 5.35 17.83 -39.46
N ASP A 17 4.96 17.96 -38.19
CA ASP A 17 3.83 18.79 -37.81
C ASP A 17 4.27 20.27 -37.85
N ASN A 18 3.89 20.96 -38.93
CA ASN A 18 4.14 22.39 -39.08
C ASN A 18 3.52 23.25 -37.96
N ALA A 19 2.68 22.68 -37.08
CA ALA A 19 2.08 23.34 -35.93
C ALA A 19 2.95 23.33 -34.66
N ILE A 20 3.89 22.38 -34.50
CA ILE A 20 4.80 22.27 -33.33
C ILE A 20 6.25 22.46 -33.78
N SER A 21 6.59 23.64 -34.32
CA SER A 21 7.94 23.92 -34.84
C SER A 21 8.98 24.24 -33.74
N ASP A 22 8.52 24.53 -32.52
CA ASP A 22 9.38 24.88 -31.37
C ASP A 22 8.63 24.63 -30.05
N VAL A 23 8.99 23.57 -29.33
CA VAL A 23 8.43 23.26 -27.99
C VAL A 23 8.91 24.25 -26.92
N GLY A 24 9.99 25.01 -27.17
CA GLY A 24 10.49 26.05 -26.27
C GLY A 24 9.63 27.31 -26.20
N GLY A 25 8.60 27.40 -27.06
CA GLY A 25 7.61 28.48 -27.05
C GLY A 25 6.51 28.36 -26.00
N PHE A 26 6.47 27.26 -25.23
CA PHE A 26 5.43 26.96 -24.24
C PHE A 26 5.96 27.05 -22.81
N GLU A 27 5.12 27.48 -21.86
CA GLU A 27 5.48 27.56 -20.44
C GLU A 27 5.57 26.17 -19.79
N SER A 28 4.81 25.21 -20.30
CA SER A 28 4.87 23.80 -19.89
C SER A 28 4.40 22.87 -21.01
N VAL A 29 4.89 21.63 -20.96
CA VAL A 29 4.53 20.55 -21.90
C VAL A 29 3.97 19.39 -21.09
N GLU A 30 2.80 18.88 -21.47
CA GLU A 30 2.12 17.77 -20.82
C GLU A 30 2.04 16.55 -21.73
N LEU A 31 2.36 15.39 -21.16
CA LEU A 31 2.30 14.08 -21.79
C LEU A 31 1.62 13.11 -20.83
N SER A 32 0.62 12.39 -21.32
CA SER A 32 -0.08 11.34 -20.58
C SER A 32 0.44 9.98 -21.03
N VAL A 33 0.74 9.09 -20.08
CA VAL A 33 1.18 7.72 -20.36
C VAL A 33 0.28 6.75 -19.60
N LEU A 34 -0.36 5.85 -20.33
CA LEU A 34 -1.25 4.83 -19.79
C LEU A 34 -0.69 3.43 -20.05
N LEU A 35 -0.42 2.69 -18.98
CA LEU A 35 -0.08 1.27 -19.07
C LEU A 35 -1.35 0.44 -18.92
N CYS A 36 -1.64 -0.44 -19.87
CA CYS A 36 -2.86 -1.25 -19.89
C CYS A 36 -2.60 -2.72 -20.29
N ASN A 37 -3.67 -3.52 -20.30
CA ASN A 37 -3.65 -4.93 -20.75
C ASN A 37 -4.09 -5.05 -22.22
N ASP A 38 -3.94 -6.24 -22.81
CA ASP A 38 -4.29 -6.51 -24.21
C ASP A 38 -5.77 -6.28 -24.50
N GLU A 39 -6.65 -6.63 -23.56
CA GLU A 39 -8.09 -6.43 -23.71
C GLU A 39 -8.43 -4.94 -23.89
N PHE A 40 -7.85 -4.08 -23.06
CA PHE A 40 -8.11 -2.65 -23.11
C PHE A 40 -7.51 -2.02 -24.37
N ILE A 41 -6.24 -2.30 -24.70
CA ILE A 41 -5.63 -1.72 -25.90
C ILE A 41 -6.28 -2.23 -27.17
N ARG A 42 -6.75 -3.48 -27.22
CA ARG A 42 -7.47 -4.03 -28.37
C ARG A 42 -8.79 -3.31 -28.59
N LYS A 43 -9.51 -2.99 -27.51
CA LYS A 43 -10.73 -2.19 -27.58
C LYS A 43 -10.44 -0.80 -28.15
N LEU A 44 -9.40 -0.13 -27.65
CA LEU A 44 -8.98 1.17 -28.17
C LEU A 44 -8.52 1.09 -29.63
N ASN A 45 -7.74 0.08 -29.99
CA ASN A 45 -7.24 -0.11 -31.35
C ASN A 45 -8.41 -0.31 -32.33
N LYS A 46 -9.43 -1.05 -31.92
CA LYS A 46 -10.67 -1.20 -32.69
C LYS A 46 -11.44 0.11 -32.82
N GLU A 47 -11.55 0.88 -31.74
CA GLU A 47 -12.28 2.15 -31.75
C GLU A 47 -11.61 3.23 -32.60
N TRP A 48 -10.27 3.31 -32.57
CA TRP A 48 -9.50 4.38 -33.18
C TRP A 48 -8.93 4.05 -34.56
N ARG A 49 -8.45 2.81 -34.76
CA ARG A 49 -7.85 2.34 -36.01
C ARG A 49 -8.72 1.33 -36.79
N ASN A 50 -9.86 0.94 -36.23
CA ASN A 50 -10.71 -0.13 -36.78
C ASN A 50 -9.98 -1.49 -36.90
N GLU A 51 -9.01 -1.74 -36.01
CA GLU A 51 -8.22 -2.97 -35.94
C GLU A 51 -8.57 -3.79 -34.67
N ASP A 52 -9.11 -4.99 -34.83
CA ASP A 52 -9.62 -5.81 -33.72
C ASP A 52 -8.56 -6.80 -33.16
N HIS A 53 -7.40 -6.25 -32.82
CA HIS A 53 -6.31 -6.98 -32.17
C HIS A 53 -5.51 -6.07 -31.21
N ALA A 54 -4.83 -6.68 -30.25
CA ALA A 54 -3.96 -5.94 -29.33
C ALA A 54 -2.71 -5.46 -30.07
N THR A 55 -2.41 -4.17 -29.95
CA THR A 55 -1.15 -3.59 -30.42
C THR A 55 -0.19 -3.38 -29.24
N ASP A 56 1.04 -3.00 -29.52
CA ASP A 56 2.07 -2.67 -28.52
C ASP A 56 1.89 -1.27 -27.94
N VAL A 57 1.75 -0.26 -28.79
CA VAL A 57 1.60 1.15 -28.41
C VAL A 57 0.59 1.87 -29.31
N LEU A 58 -0.18 2.79 -28.73
CA LEU A 58 -0.99 3.78 -29.44
C LEU A 58 -0.57 5.18 -29.02
N SER A 59 -0.33 6.07 -29.99
CA SER A 59 -0.08 7.48 -29.78
C SER A 59 -1.28 8.30 -30.25
N LEU A 60 -1.94 8.99 -29.32
CA LEU A 60 -3.14 9.80 -29.59
C LEU A 60 -2.82 11.27 -29.39
N SER A 61 -2.55 11.98 -30.49
CA SER A 61 -2.29 13.42 -30.43
C SER A 61 -3.55 14.18 -29.99
N GLN A 62 -3.40 15.04 -28.99
CA GLN A 62 -4.44 15.97 -28.54
C GLN A 62 -4.18 17.41 -29.00
N HIS A 63 -3.22 17.60 -29.91
CA HIS A 63 -2.90 18.92 -30.42
C HIS A 63 -4.05 19.45 -31.30
N VAL A 64 -4.52 20.66 -31.00
CA VAL A 64 -5.52 21.37 -31.80
C VAL A 64 -4.80 22.50 -32.55
N PRO A 65 -4.65 22.39 -33.89
CA PRO A 65 -4.07 23.47 -34.69
C PRO A 65 -4.83 24.79 -34.45
N ASP A 66 -4.09 25.91 -34.40
CA ASP A 66 -4.58 27.28 -34.24
C ASP A 66 -4.94 27.77 -32.81
N LEU A 67 -4.89 26.91 -31.79
CA LEU A 67 -5.15 27.30 -30.41
C LEU A 67 -3.86 27.66 -29.66
N LYS A 68 -3.56 28.96 -29.52
CA LYS A 68 -2.39 29.43 -28.75
C LYS A 68 -2.64 29.35 -27.24
N LEU A 69 -2.38 28.18 -26.65
CA LEU A 69 -2.35 28.00 -25.20
C LEU A 69 -0.91 28.09 -24.68
N PRO A 70 -0.69 28.56 -23.43
CA PRO A 70 0.64 28.57 -22.80
C PRO A 70 1.15 27.16 -22.44
N ILE A 71 0.27 26.14 -22.49
CA ILE A 71 0.59 24.73 -22.23
C ILE A 71 0.44 23.94 -23.52
N LEU A 72 1.46 23.16 -23.89
CA LEU A 72 1.38 22.21 -25.00
C LEU A 72 0.93 20.83 -24.48
N MET A 73 -0.26 20.40 -24.88
CA MET A 73 -0.75 19.03 -24.68
C MET A 73 -0.25 18.15 -25.82
N LEU A 74 0.77 17.32 -25.60
CA LEU A 74 1.28 16.42 -26.65
C LEU A 74 0.28 15.30 -26.96
N GLY A 75 -0.36 14.75 -25.94
CA GLY A 75 -1.35 13.69 -26.09
C GLY A 75 -1.12 12.50 -25.17
N ASP A 76 -1.68 11.35 -25.55
CA ASP A 76 -1.60 10.10 -24.80
C ASP A 76 -0.68 9.09 -25.50
N ILE A 77 0.17 8.42 -24.72
CA ILE A 77 0.87 7.19 -25.12
C ILE A 77 0.26 6.04 -24.32
N VAL A 78 -0.40 5.11 -25.00
CA VAL A 78 -1.04 3.94 -24.38
C VAL A 78 -0.23 2.69 -24.74
N ILE A 79 0.34 2.02 -23.75
CA ILE A 79 1.20 0.84 -23.95
C ILE A 79 0.55 -0.40 -23.35
N SER A 80 0.42 -1.47 -24.14
CA SER A 80 0.07 -2.79 -23.59
C SER A 80 1.28 -3.42 -22.93
N VAL A 81 1.17 -3.63 -21.62
CA VAL A 81 2.23 -4.30 -20.84
C VAL A 81 2.35 -5.77 -21.24
N GLU A 82 1.26 -6.40 -21.67
CA GLU A 82 1.23 -7.80 -22.10
C GLU A 82 1.94 -7.98 -23.45
N THR A 83 1.69 -7.09 -24.41
CA THR A 83 2.41 -7.08 -25.69
C THR A 83 3.88 -6.72 -25.50
N ALA A 84 4.18 -5.66 -24.73
CA ALA A 84 5.56 -5.28 -24.43
C ALA A 84 6.34 -6.43 -23.76
N ALA A 85 5.71 -7.19 -22.87
CA ALA A 85 6.40 -8.31 -22.23
C ALA A 85 6.73 -9.45 -23.21
N ARG A 86 5.85 -9.74 -24.19
CA ARG A 86 6.15 -10.71 -25.26
C ARG A 86 7.30 -10.22 -26.15
N GLN A 87 7.26 -8.97 -26.58
CA GLN A 87 8.31 -8.37 -27.40
C GLN A 87 9.67 -8.32 -26.68
N ALA A 88 9.67 -8.01 -25.38
CA ALA A 88 10.88 -8.01 -24.56
C ALA A 88 11.54 -9.40 -24.51
N GLU A 89 10.73 -10.46 -24.38
CA GLU A 89 11.21 -11.85 -24.41
C GLU A 89 11.75 -12.23 -25.79
N GLU A 90 11.02 -11.90 -26.86
CA GLU A 90 11.44 -12.15 -28.25
C GLU A 90 12.74 -11.45 -28.61
N ARG A 91 12.94 -10.22 -28.12
CA ARG A 91 14.12 -9.37 -28.42
C ARG A 91 15.27 -9.54 -27.42
N GLY A 92 15.07 -10.30 -26.36
CA GLY A 92 16.12 -10.64 -25.39
C GLY A 92 16.52 -9.50 -24.45
N HIS A 93 15.60 -8.59 -24.10
CA HIS A 93 15.83 -7.52 -23.13
C HIS A 93 14.74 -7.44 -22.05
N SER A 94 14.87 -6.53 -21.08
CA SER A 94 13.91 -6.44 -19.97
C SER A 94 12.61 -5.74 -20.39
N LEU A 95 11.50 -6.05 -19.71
CA LEU A 95 10.22 -5.35 -19.91
C LEU A 95 10.35 -3.83 -19.74
N ILE A 96 11.16 -3.37 -18.79
CA ILE A 96 11.38 -1.94 -18.57
C ILE A 96 12.13 -1.30 -19.76
N ASP A 97 13.02 -2.05 -20.40
CA ASP A 97 13.70 -1.58 -21.60
C ASP A 97 12.74 -1.55 -22.79
N GLU A 98 11.88 -2.55 -22.95
CA GLU A 98 10.83 -2.52 -23.99
C GLU A 98 9.85 -1.37 -23.78
N ILE A 99 9.35 -1.15 -22.56
CA ILE A 99 8.48 0.00 -22.25
C ILE A 99 9.21 1.33 -22.55
N ARG A 100 10.52 1.41 -22.31
CA ARG A 100 11.33 2.60 -22.66
C ARG A 100 11.37 2.80 -24.17
N ILE A 101 11.58 1.74 -24.95
CA ILE A 101 11.55 1.75 -26.41
C ILE A 101 10.18 2.23 -26.92
N LEU A 102 9.10 1.59 -26.46
CA LEU A 102 7.73 1.94 -26.85
C LEU A 102 7.34 3.37 -26.44
N MET A 103 7.81 3.86 -25.29
CA MET A 103 7.62 5.26 -24.89
C MET A 103 8.32 6.25 -25.83
N VAL A 104 9.58 5.99 -26.19
CA VAL A 104 10.33 6.86 -27.11
C VAL A 104 9.67 6.83 -28.49
N HIS A 105 9.31 5.65 -28.97
CA HIS A 105 8.61 5.47 -30.24
C HIS A 105 7.29 6.24 -30.27
N GLY A 106 6.47 6.06 -29.23
CA GLY A 106 5.19 6.75 -29.10
C GLY A 106 5.33 8.28 -29.01
N LEU A 107 6.38 8.76 -28.35
CA LEU A 107 6.68 10.19 -28.27
C LEU A 107 7.07 10.77 -29.62
N LEU A 108 7.87 10.07 -30.42
CA LEU A 108 8.23 10.52 -31.77
C LEU A 108 6.98 10.66 -32.65
N HIS A 109 6.03 9.74 -32.55
CA HIS A 109 4.74 9.88 -33.22
C HIS A 109 3.95 11.12 -32.75
N LEU A 110 3.92 11.41 -31.45
CA LEU A 110 3.27 12.64 -30.94
C LEU A 110 4.00 13.93 -31.38
N LEU A 111 5.29 13.84 -31.70
CA LEU A 111 6.08 14.95 -32.27
C LEU A 111 5.96 15.03 -33.80
N GLY A 112 5.09 14.23 -34.42
CA GLY A 112 4.78 14.27 -35.85
C GLY A 112 5.75 13.49 -36.73
N PHE A 113 6.58 12.60 -36.16
CA PHE A 113 7.28 11.60 -36.96
C PHE A 113 6.31 10.48 -37.35
N ASP A 114 6.41 10.00 -38.58
CA ASP A 114 5.58 8.91 -39.06
C ASP A 114 6.40 8.05 -40.03
N HIS A 115 6.81 6.88 -39.56
CA HIS A 115 7.63 5.95 -40.31
C HIS A 115 6.86 5.21 -41.40
N GLU A 116 5.51 5.22 -41.38
CA GLU A 116 4.70 4.52 -42.39
C GLU A 116 4.56 5.30 -43.72
N VAL A 117 5.02 6.56 -43.76
CA VAL A 117 4.79 7.47 -44.91
C VAL A 117 5.77 7.25 -46.07
N SER A 118 7.05 7.00 -45.79
CA SER A 118 8.09 6.73 -46.80
C SER A 118 9.37 6.20 -46.17
N ASP A 119 10.21 5.51 -46.95
CA ASP A 119 11.55 5.03 -46.52
C ASP A 119 12.43 6.18 -45.95
N GLU A 120 12.30 7.39 -46.52
CA GLU A 120 13.00 8.57 -46.03
C GLU A 120 12.50 9.00 -44.63
N ALA A 121 11.21 8.86 -44.36
CA ALA A 121 10.59 9.19 -43.07
C ALA A 121 10.93 8.14 -42.01
N GLU A 122 10.99 6.87 -42.40
CA GLU A 122 11.41 5.76 -41.56
C GLU A 122 12.86 5.93 -41.08
N LEU A 123 13.80 6.19 -42.00
CA LEU A 123 15.22 6.44 -41.67
C LEU A 123 15.41 7.67 -40.77
N GLU A 124 14.60 8.72 -40.97
CA GLU A 124 14.62 9.93 -40.16
C GLU A 124 14.17 9.62 -38.72
N MET A 125 13.05 8.90 -38.56
CA MET A 125 12.51 8.51 -37.26
C MET A 125 13.41 7.51 -36.53
N GLU A 126 13.98 6.52 -37.23
CA GLU A 126 14.92 5.54 -36.66
C GLU A 126 16.13 6.24 -36.03
N LYS A 127 16.71 7.22 -36.74
CA LYS A 127 17.87 7.97 -36.27
C LYS A 127 17.56 8.77 -34.99
N GLU A 128 16.41 9.42 -34.93
CA GLU A 128 15.99 10.18 -33.74
C GLU A 128 15.65 9.25 -32.57
N GLU A 129 15.03 8.10 -32.85
CA GLU A 129 14.76 7.05 -31.85
C GLU A 129 16.07 6.56 -31.21
N GLU A 130 17.09 6.30 -32.02
CA GLU A 130 18.40 5.86 -31.53
C GLU A 130 19.09 6.94 -30.67
N LEU A 131 19.03 8.20 -31.09
CA LEU A 131 19.61 9.33 -30.35
C LEU A 131 18.96 9.50 -28.97
N LEU A 132 17.63 9.47 -28.91
CA LEU A 132 16.88 9.60 -27.66
C LEU A 132 17.15 8.40 -26.74
N LEU A 133 17.11 7.18 -27.26
CA LEU A 133 17.38 5.98 -26.48
C LEU A 133 18.81 5.97 -25.91
N LYS A 134 19.82 6.36 -26.70
CA LYS A 134 21.21 6.51 -26.22
C LYS A 134 21.32 7.54 -25.10
N SER A 135 20.61 8.66 -25.20
CA SER A 135 20.58 9.69 -24.16
C SER A 135 20.00 9.18 -22.83
N LEU A 136 19.08 8.21 -22.91
CA LEU A 136 18.47 7.53 -21.77
C LEU A 136 19.29 6.33 -21.26
N GLY A 137 20.51 6.13 -21.77
CA GLY A 137 21.41 5.05 -21.36
C GLY A 137 21.08 3.68 -21.96
N TRP A 138 20.19 3.59 -22.94
CA TRP A 138 19.94 2.36 -23.69
C TRP A 138 21.10 2.05 -24.63
N LYS A 139 21.46 0.76 -24.74
CA LYS A 139 22.57 0.27 -25.57
C LYS A 139 22.13 -0.73 -26.65
N GLY A 140 20.84 -1.08 -26.69
CA GLY A 140 20.29 -1.96 -27.71
C GLY A 140 19.72 -1.17 -28.89
N LYS A 141 18.88 -1.84 -29.67
CA LYS A 141 18.24 -1.28 -30.88
C LYS A 141 16.93 -0.58 -30.55
N GLY A 142 16.49 0.31 -31.44
CA GLY A 142 15.16 0.93 -31.40
C GLY A 142 14.06 0.00 -31.91
N LEU A 143 12.80 0.45 -31.90
CA LEU A 143 11.66 -0.33 -32.37
C LEU A 143 11.73 -0.57 -33.88
N ILE A 144 12.02 0.49 -34.65
CA ILE A 144 12.08 0.45 -36.12
C ILE A 144 13.19 -0.50 -36.58
N GLN A 145 14.38 -0.33 -36.01
CA GLN A 145 15.52 -1.19 -36.31
C GLN A 145 15.25 -2.67 -35.94
N SER A 146 14.53 -2.92 -34.84
CA SER A 146 14.17 -4.28 -34.42
C SER A 146 13.14 -4.93 -35.35
N ALA A 147 12.25 -4.14 -35.97
CA ALA A 147 11.27 -4.62 -36.94
C ALA A 147 11.94 -5.08 -38.25
N HIS A 148 12.89 -4.29 -38.78
CA HIS A 148 13.66 -4.68 -39.97
C HIS A 148 14.47 -5.96 -39.80
N ASP A 149 15.09 -6.16 -38.64
CA ASP A 149 15.82 -7.40 -38.35
C ASP A 149 14.88 -8.63 -38.34
N ALA A 150 13.66 -8.48 -37.83
CA ALA A 150 12.68 -9.56 -37.81
C ALA A 150 12.23 -9.94 -39.23
N GLU A 151 11.98 -8.95 -40.09
CA GLU A 151 11.59 -9.19 -41.50
C GLU A 151 12.71 -9.83 -42.34
N THR A 152 13.96 -9.43 -42.08
CA THR A 152 15.13 -10.02 -42.77
C THR A 152 15.44 -11.45 -42.30
N HIS A 153 15.16 -11.78 -41.04
CA HIS A 153 15.32 -13.14 -40.51
C HIS A 153 14.24 -14.12 -41.00
N VAL A 154 12.98 -13.69 -41.20
CA VAL A 154 11.88 -14.54 -41.71
C VAL A 154 12.11 -14.99 -43.15
N ASN A 155 12.86 -14.23 -43.96
CA ASN A 155 13.21 -14.59 -45.34
C ASN A 155 14.39 -15.58 -45.48
N SER A 156 14.93 -16.10 -44.37
CA SER A 156 16.09 -17.01 -44.36
C SER A 156 15.81 -18.35 -43.67
N HIS A 157 14.77 -19.07 -44.10
CA HIS A 157 14.55 -20.44 -43.64
C HIS A 157 15.37 -21.46 -44.47
N GLU A 158 16.55 -21.83 -43.96
CA GLU A 158 17.16 -23.14 -44.26
C GLU A 158 16.81 -24.14 -43.14
N GLU A 159 16.32 -25.31 -43.57
CA GLU A 159 15.91 -26.45 -42.75
C GLU A 159 17.05 -26.96 -41.84
N LYS A 160 16.72 -27.31 -40.59
CA LYS A 160 17.55 -28.19 -39.77
C LYS A 160 16.78 -29.47 -39.40
N PRO A 161 17.37 -30.66 -39.58
CA PRO A 161 16.80 -31.90 -39.08
C PRO A 161 17.15 -32.15 -37.60
N ASP A 162 16.32 -33.01 -37.01
CA ASP A 162 16.24 -33.39 -35.60
C ASP A 162 17.54 -33.88 -34.93
N GLY A 163 17.59 -33.61 -33.62
CA GLY A 163 18.15 -34.53 -32.63
C GLY A 163 19.41 -34.07 -31.90
N GLU A 164 19.25 -33.49 -30.71
CA GLU A 164 19.89 -34.01 -29.47
C GLU A 164 19.47 -33.20 -28.23
N LEU A 165 19.14 -33.93 -27.16
CA LEU A 165 18.74 -33.42 -25.86
C LEU A 165 19.81 -32.53 -25.23
N LEU A 166 19.49 -31.25 -25.01
CA LEU A 166 20.19 -30.38 -24.08
C LEU A 166 19.39 -30.22 -22.79
N LYS A 167 20.01 -30.73 -21.73
CA LYS A 167 19.58 -30.77 -20.33
C LYS A 167 19.09 -29.41 -19.81
N ASP A 168 18.00 -29.48 -19.04
CA ASP A 168 17.56 -28.57 -17.97
C ASP A 168 18.41 -27.31 -17.77
N ARG A 169 18.11 -26.26 -18.54
CA ARG A 169 18.31 -24.88 -18.12
C ARG A 169 16.98 -24.36 -17.59
N LYS A 170 17.00 -24.00 -16.31
CA LYS A 170 15.88 -23.44 -15.54
C LYS A 170 15.11 -22.40 -16.37
N ARG A 171 13.79 -22.57 -16.41
CA ARG A 171 12.80 -21.59 -16.89
C ARG A 171 12.97 -20.26 -16.13
N GLU A 172 13.71 -19.32 -16.71
CA GLU A 172 13.66 -17.89 -16.41
C GLU A 172 13.04 -17.22 -17.64
N GLY A 173 11.80 -16.73 -17.50
CA GLY A 173 11.03 -16.19 -18.62
C GLY A 173 9.51 -16.17 -18.44
N SER A 174 8.97 -16.72 -17.34
CA SER A 174 7.54 -16.54 -17.06
C SER A 174 7.25 -15.07 -16.70
N LEU A 175 6.75 -14.31 -17.68
CA LEU A 175 5.92 -13.10 -17.57
C LEU A 175 5.55 -12.76 -16.11
N ARG A 176 6.34 -11.88 -15.48
CA ARG A 176 5.94 -11.25 -14.21
C ARG A 176 5.27 -9.93 -14.54
N PHE A 177 3.95 -9.98 -14.73
CA PHE A 177 3.08 -8.87 -14.37
C PHE A 177 3.55 -8.29 -13.04
N TYR A 178 3.47 -6.97 -12.86
CA TYR A 178 3.63 -6.38 -11.53
C TYR A 178 2.54 -6.98 -10.62
N LYS A 179 2.89 -8.11 -10.00
CA LYS A 179 2.13 -8.74 -8.96
C LYS A 179 2.74 -8.13 -7.72
N PRO A 180 2.00 -7.29 -6.99
CA PRO A 180 2.51 -6.71 -5.77
C PRO A 180 3.10 -7.83 -4.92
N LYS A 181 4.32 -7.62 -4.43
CA LYS A 181 5.04 -8.63 -3.64
C LYS A 181 4.17 -9.15 -2.50
N PHE A 182 3.31 -8.27 -1.97
CA PHE A 182 2.32 -8.56 -0.94
C PHE A 182 0.92 -8.21 -1.43
N LYS A 183 -0.06 -9.06 -1.13
CA LYS A 183 -1.48 -8.76 -1.35
C LYS A 183 -2.05 -7.90 -0.22
N TYR A 184 -1.49 -8.01 0.98
CA TYR A 184 -1.97 -7.30 2.16
C TYR A 184 -0.82 -6.66 2.95
N ILE A 185 -1.09 -5.50 3.52
CA ILE A 185 -0.24 -4.86 4.54
C ILE A 185 -1.05 -4.82 5.83
N PHE A 186 -0.57 -5.51 6.85
CA PHE A 186 -1.11 -5.38 8.21
C PHE A 186 -0.34 -4.27 8.93
N CYS A 187 -1.06 -3.27 9.43
CA CYS A 187 -0.43 -2.08 10.00
C CYS A 187 -1.00 -1.77 11.37
N ASP A 188 -0.13 -1.53 12.35
CA ASP A 188 -0.51 -0.90 13.60
C ASP A 188 -0.85 0.59 13.40
N MET A 189 -1.47 1.21 14.40
CA MET A 189 -1.84 2.62 14.43
C MET A 189 -0.93 3.46 15.32
N ASP A 190 -1.15 3.45 16.64
CA ASP A 190 -0.40 4.30 17.57
C ASP A 190 1.08 3.95 17.53
N GLY A 191 1.97 4.94 17.36
CA GLY A 191 3.42 4.68 17.28
C GLY A 191 3.90 4.14 15.93
N THR A 192 2.98 3.88 14.99
CA THR A 192 3.26 3.30 13.66
C THR A 192 2.67 4.15 12.53
N LEU A 193 1.36 4.08 12.29
CA LEU A 193 0.66 4.87 11.27
C LEU A 193 0.35 6.29 11.77
N LEU A 194 0.12 6.43 13.07
CA LEU A 194 -0.12 7.69 13.75
C LEU A 194 1.19 8.24 14.29
N ASN A 195 1.42 9.53 14.07
CA ASN A 195 2.53 10.26 14.67
C ASN A 195 2.32 10.46 16.19
N SER A 196 3.28 11.08 16.87
CA SER A 196 3.22 11.37 18.31
C SER A 196 2.03 12.25 18.73
N LYS A 197 1.37 12.92 17.78
CA LYS A 197 0.15 13.73 17.99
C LYS A 197 -1.13 12.93 17.73
N SER A 198 -1.04 11.61 17.56
CA SER A 198 -2.18 10.72 17.23
C SER A 198 -2.87 11.07 15.91
N GLN A 199 -2.12 11.57 14.93
CA GLN A 199 -2.63 12.00 13.61
C GLN A 199 -1.97 11.22 12.47
N ILE A 200 -2.71 11.00 11.38
CA ILE A 200 -2.16 10.47 10.12
C ILE A 200 -1.60 11.64 9.30
N SER A 201 -0.33 11.58 8.94
CA SER A 201 0.31 12.62 8.12
C SER A 201 -0.18 12.59 6.67
N SER A 202 -0.08 13.72 5.97
CA SER A 202 -0.41 13.78 4.54
C SER A 202 0.45 12.85 3.67
N THR A 203 1.70 12.60 4.06
CA THR A 203 2.59 11.64 3.40
C THR A 203 2.06 10.21 3.53
N THR A 204 1.65 9.83 4.75
CA THR A 204 1.08 8.51 5.04
C THR A 204 -0.25 8.32 4.32
N VAL A 205 -1.10 9.34 4.27
CA VAL A 205 -2.35 9.32 3.47
C VAL A 205 -2.05 9.03 1.99
N LYS A 206 -1.06 9.70 1.40
CA LYS A 206 -0.66 9.46 0.00
C LYS A 206 -0.16 8.03 -0.21
N ALA A 207 0.66 7.52 0.71
CA ALA A 207 1.19 6.16 0.63
C ALA A 207 0.06 5.11 0.71
N LEU A 208 -0.90 5.28 1.63
CA LEU A 208 -2.07 4.41 1.75
C LEU A 208 -2.92 4.38 0.48
N LYS A 209 -3.15 5.56 -0.14
CA LYS A 209 -3.87 5.67 -1.42
C LYS A 209 -3.11 4.96 -2.55
N GLU A 210 -1.80 5.14 -2.61
CA GLU A 210 -0.95 4.54 -3.64
C GLU A 210 -0.85 3.01 -3.50
N VAL A 211 -0.70 2.49 -2.28
CA VAL A 211 -0.74 1.05 -2.02
C VAL A 211 -2.07 0.45 -2.49
N SER A 212 -3.17 1.14 -2.18
CA SER A 212 -4.52 0.70 -2.56
C SER A 212 -4.78 0.76 -4.06
N SER A 213 -4.31 1.81 -4.75
CA SER A 213 -4.45 1.96 -6.20
C SER A 213 -3.72 0.85 -6.97
N ARG A 214 -2.66 0.29 -6.37
CA ARG A 214 -1.91 -0.87 -6.92
C ARG A 214 -2.47 -2.23 -6.49
N GLY A 215 -3.65 -2.27 -5.89
CA GLY A 215 -4.36 -3.50 -5.56
C GLY A 215 -3.87 -4.20 -4.29
N VAL A 216 -3.01 -3.57 -3.49
CA VAL A 216 -2.59 -4.06 -2.18
C VAL A 216 -3.58 -3.56 -1.12
N LYS A 217 -4.10 -4.48 -0.29
CA LYS A 217 -5.08 -4.12 0.74
C LYS A 217 -4.40 -3.81 2.07
N VAL A 218 -4.63 -2.62 2.60
CA VAL A 218 -4.18 -2.28 3.95
C VAL A 218 -5.22 -2.75 4.96
N VAL A 219 -4.78 -3.45 6.00
CA VAL A 219 -5.62 -3.98 7.09
C VAL A 219 -5.06 -3.48 8.42
N ILE A 220 -5.93 -2.90 9.23
CA ILE A 220 -5.52 -2.36 10.52
C ILE A 220 -5.48 -3.48 11.57
N ALA A 221 -4.40 -3.52 12.35
CA ALA A 221 -4.22 -4.40 13.49
C ALA A 221 -3.80 -3.60 14.72
N THR A 222 -4.75 -3.29 15.61
CA THR A 222 -4.57 -2.28 16.66
C THR A 222 -5.16 -2.65 18.01
N GLY A 223 -4.70 -1.97 19.06
CA GLY A 223 -5.32 -1.98 20.39
C GLY A 223 -6.60 -1.15 20.48
N LYS A 224 -6.88 -0.27 19.51
CA LYS A 224 -8.06 0.60 19.48
C LYS A 224 -9.36 -0.13 19.16
N SER A 225 -10.50 0.48 19.51
CA SER A 225 -11.81 0.05 19.00
C SER A 225 -11.94 0.34 17.50
N ARG A 226 -12.79 -0.43 16.81
CA ARG A 226 -13.05 -0.23 15.38
C ARG A 226 -13.63 1.16 15.10
N SER A 227 -14.54 1.63 15.96
CA SER A 227 -15.12 2.96 15.90
C SER A 227 -14.05 4.07 15.96
N ALA A 228 -13.04 3.93 16.83
CA ALA A 228 -11.96 4.89 16.93
C ALA A 228 -11.15 4.96 15.64
N VAL A 229 -10.79 3.79 15.08
CA VAL A 229 -10.09 3.71 13.79
C VAL A 229 -10.90 4.38 12.69
N ILE A 230 -12.19 4.07 12.57
CA ILE A 230 -13.05 4.64 11.54
C ILE A 230 -13.12 6.17 11.67
N ASN A 231 -13.20 6.71 12.89
CA ASN A 231 -13.22 8.15 13.11
C ASN A 231 -11.93 8.83 12.67
N ILE A 232 -10.77 8.26 13.03
CA ILE A 232 -9.47 8.77 12.59
C ILE A 232 -9.36 8.78 11.06
N PHE A 233 -9.78 7.70 10.40
CA PHE A 233 -9.73 7.60 8.94
C PHE A 233 -10.74 8.51 8.23
N LYS A 234 -11.86 8.88 8.88
CA LYS A 234 -12.81 9.88 8.34
C LYS A 234 -12.17 11.26 8.24
N GLU A 235 -11.34 11.66 9.20
CA GLU A 235 -10.69 12.99 9.20
C GLU A 235 -9.76 13.20 8.00
N VAL A 236 -9.26 12.11 7.41
CA VAL A 236 -8.35 12.14 6.26
C VAL A 236 -8.96 11.60 4.97
N ASP A 237 -10.29 11.45 4.92
CA ASP A 237 -11.04 10.98 3.74
C ASP A 237 -10.54 9.62 3.22
N LEU A 238 -10.26 8.71 4.16
CA LEU A 238 -9.86 7.32 3.90
C LEU A 238 -10.79 6.31 4.58
N ALA A 239 -11.95 6.77 5.08
CA ALA A 239 -13.00 5.90 5.58
C ALA A 239 -14.08 5.66 4.52
N GLY A 240 -14.85 4.58 4.69
CA GLY A 240 -16.01 4.27 3.84
C GLY A 240 -15.75 3.16 2.83
N LYS A 241 -16.67 3.01 1.87
CA LYS A 241 -16.69 1.87 0.94
C LYS A 241 -15.42 1.78 0.08
N ASP A 242 -14.93 2.93 -0.36
CA ASP A 242 -13.75 3.06 -1.23
C ASP A 242 -12.49 3.48 -0.44
N GLY A 243 -12.59 3.54 0.89
CA GLY A 243 -11.50 3.87 1.80
C GLY A 243 -10.72 2.64 2.28
N ILE A 244 -9.78 2.89 3.19
CA ILE A 244 -8.97 1.85 3.85
C ILE A 244 -9.79 1.13 4.92
N VAL A 245 -10.61 1.86 5.68
CA VAL A 245 -11.38 1.32 6.81
C VAL A 245 -12.85 1.69 6.73
N SER A 246 -13.72 0.72 7.02
CA SER A 246 -15.17 0.94 7.20
C SER A 246 -15.77 -0.16 8.07
N GLU A 247 -17.08 -0.07 8.30
CA GLU A 247 -17.86 -1.15 8.92
C GLU A 247 -17.83 -2.46 8.12
N PHE A 248 -17.39 -2.42 6.86
CA PHE A 248 -17.28 -3.58 5.97
C PHE A 248 -15.84 -4.01 5.70
N SER A 249 -14.84 -3.26 6.19
CA SER A 249 -13.43 -3.63 5.99
C SER A 249 -12.99 -4.70 6.98
N PRO A 250 -12.12 -5.64 6.57
CA PRO A 250 -11.48 -6.55 7.51
C PRO A 250 -10.57 -5.79 8.49
N GLY A 251 -10.29 -6.37 9.65
CA GLY A 251 -9.40 -5.77 10.64
C GLY A 251 -9.31 -6.55 11.94
N VAL A 252 -8.25 -6.25 12.70
CA VAL A 252 -7.93 -6.84 14.00
C VAL A 252 -7.94 -5.71 15.04
N PHE A 253 -8.86 -5.76 16.00
CA PHE A 253 -9.11 -4.67 16.94
C PHE A 253 -9.01 -5.16 18.38
N LEU A 254 -8.86 -4.21 19.30
CA LEU A 254 -8.71 -4.49 20.73
C LEU A 254 -7.67 -5.59 21.00
N GLN A 255 -6.47 -5.49 20.41
CA GLN A 255 -5.38 -6.46 20.57
C GLN A 255 -5.69 -7.87 20.03
N GLY A 256 -6.57 -7.96 19.03
CA GLY A 256 -7.01 -9.23 18.44
C GLY A 256 -8.17 -9.91 19.15
N LEU A 257 -8.76 -9.26 20.15
CA LEU A 257 -9.96 -9.74 20.83
C LEU A 257 -11.22 -9.62 19.96
N LEU A 258 -11.19 -8.75 18.95
CA LEU A 258 -12.21 -8.66 17.92
C LEU A 258 -11.54 -8.75 16.56
N VAL A 259 -12.00 -9.68 15.73
CA VAL A 259 -11.50 -9.85 14.37
C VAL A 259 -12.67 -9.81 13.40
N TYR A 260 -12.53 -9.00 12.35
CA TYR A 260 -13.51 -8.86 11.29
C TYR A 260 -12.93 -9.30 9.96
N GLY A 261 -13.68 -10.13 9.24
CA GLY A 261 -13.36 -10.72 7.95
C GLY A 261 -13.93 -9.96 6.76
N LYS A 262 -14.21 -10.69 5.68
CA LYS A 262 -14.78 -10.11 4.45
C LYS A 262 -16.12 -9.46 4.76
N GLN A 263 -16.37 -8.30 4.16
CA GLN A 263 -17.62 -7.55 4.30
C GLN A 263 -17.96 -7.19 5.77
N GLY A 264 -16.96 -7.10 6.65
CA GLY A 264 -17.15 -6.75 8.06
C GLY A 264 -17.77 -7.86 8.90
N GLN A 265 -17.74 -9.11 8.45
CA GLN A 265 -18.20 -10.24 9.25
C GLN A 265 -17.35 -10.38 10.51
N GLU A 266 -17.97 -10.40 11.69
CA GLU A 266 -17.26 -10.73 12.93
C GLU A 266 -16.88 -12.22 12.89
N ILE A 267 -15.58 -12.51 12.78
CA ILE A 267 -15.07 -13.89 12.73
C ILE A 267 -14.68 -14.39 14.11
N PHE A 268 -14.37 -13.47 15.04
CA PHE A 268 -13.95 -13.81 16.38
C PHE A 268 -14.21 -12.69 17.36
N ARG A 269 -14.60 -13.10 18.57
CA ARG A 269 -14.74 -12.26 19.75
C ARG A 269 -14.27 -13.03 20.96
N LYS A 270 -13.47 -12.38 21.81
CA LYS A 270 -13.10 -12.91 23.12
C LYS A 270 -13.36 -11.90 24.23
N ASN A 271 -14.15 -12.33 25.20
CA ASN A 271 -14.52 -11.51 26.35
C ASN A 271 -13.62 -11.81 27.55
N LEU A 272 -13.37 -10.80 28.36
CA LEU A 272 -12.71 -10.90 29.65
C LEU A 272 -13.63 -11.65 30.62
N ASP A 273 -13.02 -12.50 31.44
CA ASP A 273 -13.74 -13.20 32.51
C ASP A 273 -14.48 -12.16 33.38
N PRO A 274 -15.81 -12.26 33.55
CA PRO A 274 -16.58 -11.31 34.34
C PRO A 274 -16.09 -11.17 35.79
N SER A 275 -15.48 -12.22 36.36
CA SER A 275 -14.88 -12.17 37.70
C SER A 275 -13.65 -11.26 37.73
N VAL A 276 -12.76 -11.36 36.73
CA VAL A 276 -11.59 -10.49 36.60
C VAL A 276 -12.02 -9.05 36.33
N CYS A 277 -13.01 -8.85 35.46
CA CYS A 277 -13.57 -7.52 35.22
C CYS A 277 -14.17 -6.91 36.50
N ARG A 278 -14.93 -7.70 37.28
CA ARG A 278 -15.48 -7.27 38.58
C ARG A 278 -14.37 -6.87 39.55
N GLU A 279 -13.33 -7.68 39.69
CA GLU A 279 -12.18 -7.40 40.55
C GLU A 279 -11.50 -6.09 40.14
N ALA A 280 -11.28 -5.86 38.84
CA ALA A 280 -10.68 -4.65 38.32
C ALA A 280 -11.54 -3.40 38.59
N CYS A 281 -12.85 -3.52 38.37
CA CYS A 281 -13.81 -2.46 38.67
C CYS A 281 -13.85 -2.12 40.17
N LEU A 282 -13.83 -3.11 41.05
CA LEU A 282 -13.80 -2.89 42.50
C LEU A 282 -12.49 -2.25 42.95
N TYR A 283 -11.36 -2.71 42.42
CA TYR A 283 -10.05 -2.11 42.67
C TYR A 283 -10.02 -0.63 42.23
N SER A 284 -10.58 -0.32 41.06
CA SER A 284 -10.69 1.04 40.52
C SER A 284 -11.45 1.96 41.50
N LEU A 285 -12.59 1.51 42.03
CA LEU A 285 -13.39 2.27 42.98
C LEU A 285 -12.68 2.45 44.33
N GLU A 286 -12.09 1.39 44.87
CA GLU A 286 -11.43 1.40 46.17
C GLU A 286 -10.20 2.31 46.18
N ASN A 287 -9.37 2.22 45.13
CA ASN A 287 -8.11 2.95 45.01
C ASN A 287 -8.26 4.27 44.25
N LYS A 288 -9.46 4.58 43.74
CA LYS A 288 -9.75 5.76 42.91
C LYS A 288 -8.85 5.88 41.67
N VAL A 289 -8.47 4.74 41.10
CA VAL A 289 -7.67 4.68 39.87
C VAL A 289 -8.64 4.62 38.69
N PRO A 290 -8.57 5.56 37.72
CA PRO A 290 -9.48 5.58 36.59
C PRO A 290 -9.39 4.29 35.76
N LEU A 291 -10.56 3.75 35.38
CA LEU A 291 -10.68 2.53 34.60
C LEU A 291 -11.72 2.71 33.49
N ILE A 292 -11.41 2.16 32.32
CA ILE A 292 -12.35 2.04 31.21
C ILE A 292 -12.50 0.56 30.84
N ALA A 293 -13.73 0.09 30.77
CA ALA A 293 -14.09 -1.21 30.24
C ALA A 293 -14.56 -1.07 28.77
N PHE A 294 -13.97 -1.85 27.87
CA PHE A 294 -14.27 -1.81 26.44
C PHE A 294 -15.26 -2.93 26.10
N GLY A 295 -16.43 -2.54 25.58
CA GLY A 295 -17.50 -3.42 25.13
C GLY A 295 -17.85 -3.19 23.66
N LYS A 296 -17.11 -3.84 22.76
CA LYS A 296 -17.19 -3.76 21.29
C LYS A 296 -17.08 -2.33 20.75
N ASP A 297 -18.20 -1.62 20.73
CA ASP A 297 -18.34 -0.26 20.21
C ASP A 297 -18.62 0.76 21.33
N ARG A 298 -18.60 0.32 22.59
CA ARG A 298 -18.88 1.12 23.78
C ARG A 298 -17.70 1.12 24.73
N CYS A 299 -17.51 2.24 25.41
CA CYS A 299 -16.57 2.38 26.51
C CYS A 299 -17.37 2.70 27.77
N LEU A 300 -17.12 1.99 28.86
CA LEU A 300 -17.83 2.17 30.13
C LEU A 300 -16.82 2.52 31.23
N SER A 301 -17.17 3.44 32.13
CA SER A 301 -16.39 3.78 33.33
C SER A 301 -17.30 3.78 34.54
N LEU A 302 -16.73 3.80 35.75
CA LEU A 302 -17.48 3.87 37.00
C LEU A 302 -17.56 5.29 37.58
N PHE A 303 -16.70 6.19 37.09
CA PHE A 303 -16.69 7.59 37.50
C PHE A 303 -16.04 8.47 36.44
N ASP A 304 -16.41 9.75 36.46
CA ASP A 304 -15.78 10.78 35.64
C ASP A 304 -14.34 11.04 36.08
N HIS A 305 -13.43 11.14 35.11
CA HIS A 305 -12.05 11.52 35.36
C HIS A 305 -11.42 12.14 34.10
N PRO A 306 -10.59 13.19 34.21
CA PRO A 306 -9.95 13.81 33.03
C PRO A 306 -9.18 12.82 32.15
N SER A 307 -8.49 11.85 32.77
CA SER A 307 -7.81 10.78 32.01
C SER A 307 -8.77 9.91 31.22
N VAL A 308 -9.99 9.65 31.73
CA VAL A 308 -11.02 8.89 30.99
C VAL A 308 -11.47 9.67 29.75
N ASP A 309 -11.72 10.97 29.90
CA ASP A 309 -12.06 11.85 28.77
C ASP A 309 -10.93 11.99 27.73
N SER A 310 -9.67 11.84 28.17
CA SER A 310 -8.51 11.90 27.27
C SER A 310 -8.50 10.78 26.22
N LEU A 311 -9.06 9.60 26.53
CA LEU A 311 -9.17 8.50 25.56
C LEU A 311 -10.10 8.86 24.40
N HIS A 312 -11.16 9.61 24.69
CA HIS A 312 -12.05 10.12 23.65
C HIS A 312 -11.40 11.24 22.83
N THR A 313 -10.82 12.22 23.51
CA THR A 313 -10.34 13.45 22.85
C THR A 313 -8.99 13.32 22.17
N VAL A 314 -8.10 12.43 22.63
CA VAL A 314 -6.76 12.22 22.07
C VAL A 314 -6.70 10.94 21.23
N TYR A 315 -7.28 9.86 21.75
CA TYR A 315 -7.17 8.52 21.13
C TYR A 315 -8.39 8.13 20.29
N ASN A 316 -9.38 9.03 20.18
CA ASN A 316 -10.60 8.87 19.38
C ASN A 316 -11.52 7.71 19.80
N GLU A 317 -11.34 7.18 21.01
CA GLU A 317 -12.21 6.14 21.54
C GLU A 317 -13.64 6.67 21.76
N PRO A 318 -14.66 5.80 21.75
CA PRO A 318 -15.99 6.20 22.18
C PRO A 318 -15.95 6.88 23.54
N LYS A 319 -16.74 7.96 23.69
CA LYS A 319 -16.86 8.63 24.98
C LYS A 319 -17.36 7.63 26.02
N ALA A 320 -16.65 7.52 27.14
CA ALA A 320 -17.01 6.57 28.17
C ALA A 320 -18.36 6.94 28.81
N GLU A 321 -19.24 5.96 28.90
CA GLU A 321 -20.51 6.07 29.63
C GLU A 321 -20.26 5.77 31.11
N ILE A 322 -20.74 6.64 32.00
CA ILE A 322 -20.56 6.47 33.44
C ILE A 322 -21.66 5.55 33.98
N MET A 323 -21.23 4.38 34.45
CA MET A 323 -22.10 3.35 35.00
C MET A 323 -22.29 3.53 36.51
N PRO A 324 -23.51 3.35 37.03
CA PRO A 324 -23.81 3.64 38.44
C PRO A 324 -23.24 2.59 39.41
N SER A 325 -22.95 1.37 38.94
CA SER A 325 -22.30 0.33 39.74
C SER A 325 -21.59 -0.70 38.86
N VAL A 326 -20.76 -1.52 39.48
CA VAL A 326 -20.07 -2.64 38.82
C VAL A 326 -21.08 -3.63 38.22
N GLU A 327 -22.18 -3.89 38.90
CA GLU A 327 -23.25 -4.78 38.43
C GLU A 327 -23.92 -4.26 37.17
N HIS A 328 -24.18 -2.95 37.09
CA HIS A 328 -24.74 -2.34 35.88
C HIS A 328 -23.75 -2.43 34.73
N LEU A 329 -22.47 -2.12 34.96
CA LEU A 329 -21.42 -2.24 33.94
C LEU A 329 -21.34 -3.66 33.38
N LEU A 330 -21.31 -4.68 34.24
CA LEU A 330 -21.20 -6.09 33.83
C LEU A 330 -22.48 -6.65 33.18
N ALA A 331 -23.65 -6.08 33.49
CA ALA A 331 -24.92 -6.50 32.89
C ALA A 331 -25.18 -5.86 31.52
N ASP A 332 -24.59 -4.68 31.28
CA ASP A 332 -24.92 -3.83 30.14
C ASP A 332 -24.05 -4.12 28.89
N ALA A 333 -22.86 -4.70 29.06
CA ALA A 333 -22.00 -5.07 27.94
C ALA A 333 -21.12 -6.29 28.22
N ASP A 334 -20.89 -7.05 27.15
CA ASP A 334 -19.79 -8.01 27.07
C ASP A 334 -18.45 -7.26 27.00
N ILE A 335 -17.64 -7.35 28.06
CA ILE A 335 -16.36 -6.64 28.14
C ILE A 335 -15.26 -7.46 27.50
N GLN A 336 -14.53 -6.89 26.53
CA GLN A 336 -13.36 -7.54 25.92
C GLN A 336 -12.08 -7.23 26.69
N LYS A 337 -11.91 -6.00 27.16
CA LYS A 337 -10.74 -5.60 27.95
C LYS A 337 -11.10 -4.51 28.95
N VAL A 338 -10.27 -4.37 29.98
CA VAL A 338 -10.27 -3.19 30.86
C VAL A 338 -8.92 -2.49 30.78
N LEU A 339 -8.92 -1.18 30.95
CA LEU A 339 -7.76 -0.31 30.87
C LEU A 339 -7.71 0.59 32.10
N PHE A 340 -6.63 0.47 32.88
CA PHE A 340 -6.30 1.44 33.92
C PHE A 340 -5.45 2.57 33.35
N LEU A 341 -5.69 3.79 33.86
CA LEU A 341 -5.01 5.00 33.43
C LEU A 341 -4.34 5.67 34.63
N ASP A 342 -3.02 5.78 34.60
CA ASP A 342 -2.25 6.52 35.60
C ASP A 342 -0.93 7.02 34.99
N THR A 343 -0.09 7.66 35.79
CA THR A 343 1.28 8.02 35.39
C THR A 343 2.09 6.77 35.00
N PRO A 344 3.05 6.88 34.06
CA PRO A 344 3.91 5.77 33.70
C PRO A 344 4.63 5.11 34.89
N GLU A 345 5.02 5.91 35.88
CA GLU A 345 5.66 5.45 37.11
C GLU A 345 4.72 4.58 37.95
N VAL A 346 3.50 5.02 38.22
CA VAL A 346 2.51 4.26 38.99
C VAL A 346 2.13 2.97 38.26
N VAL A 347 1.94 3.02 36.94
CA VAL A 347 1.68 1.82 36.14
C VAL A 347 2.82 0.81 36.27
N ALA A 348 4.07 1.24 36.10
CA ALA A 348 5.23 0.36 36.12
C ALA A 348 5.53 -0.24 37.50
N THR A 349 5.36 0.55 38.57
CA THR A 349 5.78 0.16 39.93
C THR A 349 4.67 -0.44 40.77
N THR A 350 3.40 -0.12 40.49
CA THR A 350 2.26 -0.49 41.34
C THR A 350 1.26 -1.36 40.58
N LEU A 351 0.64 -0.82 39.52
CA LEU A 351 -0.49 -1.50 38.87
C LEU A 351 -0.03 -2.76 38.13
N ARG A 352 1.04 -2.69 37.34
CA ARG A 352 1.50 -3.83 36.54
C ARG A 352 1.97 -5.00 37.42
N PRO A 353 2.80 -4.82 38.46
CA PRO A 353 3.17 -5.92 39.36
C PRO A 353 1.95 -6.53 40.07
N TYR A 354 1.06 -5.70 40.61
CA TYR A 354 -0.15 -6.16 41.29
C TYR A 354 -1.03 -7.01 40.37
N TRP A 355 -1.37 -6.49 39.19
CA TRP A 355 -2.27 -7.18 38.28
C TRP A 355 -1.62 -8.40 37.64
N SER A 356 -0.31 -8.39 37.39
CA SER A 356 0.38 -9.59 36.90
C SER A 356 0.29 -10.75 37.89
N GLN A 357 0.25 -10.46 39.20
CA GLN A 357 0.04 -11.47 40.23
C GLN A 357 -1.44 -11.82 40.42
N ALA A 358 -2.32 -10.81 40.45
CA ALA A 358 -3.75 -10.99 40.75
C ALA A 358 -4.51 -11.72 39.63
N THR A 359 -4.18 -11.48 38.37
CA THR A 359 -4.83 -12.19 37.25
C THR A 359 -4.43 -13.65 37.20
N GLY A 360 -3.18 -13.97 37.56
CA GLY A 360 -2.61 -15.30 37.34
C GLY A 360 -2.83 -15.75 35.89
N ASP A 361 -3.32 -16.97 35.71
CA ASP A 361 -3.62 -17.52 34.37
C ASP A 361 -5.00 -17.11 33.81
N ARG A 362 -5.82 -16.39 34.59
CA ARG A 362 -7.19 -16.00 34.17
C ARG A 362 -7.19 -14.90 33.12
N ALA A 363 -6.17 -14.04 33.12
CA ALA A 363 -6.04 -12.92 32.20
C ALA A 363 -4.57 -12.53 32.03
N LYS A 364 -4.29 -11.79 30.95
CA LYS A 364 -2.96 -11.27 30.62
C LYS A 364 -2.94 -9.76 30.84
N VAL A 365 -1.82 -9.27 31.37
CA VAL A 365 -1.54 -7.84 31.49
C VAL A 365 -0.70 -7.39 30.30
N VAL A 366 -1.14 -6.33 29.63
CA VAL A 366 -0.49 -5.75 28.44
C VAL A 366 -0.33 -4.25 28.63
N GLN A 367 0.77 -3.70 28.11
CA GLN A 367 1.05 -2.27 28.14
C GLN A 367 1.66 -1.87 26.80
N ALA A 368 0.86 -1.25 25.94
CA ALA A 368 1.32 -0.71 24.66
C ALA A 368 1.78 0.75 24.80
N VAL A 369 1.09 1.55 25.61
CA VAL A 369 1.36 2.98 25.80
C VAL A 369 1.78 3.24 27.25
N PRO A 370 2.78 4.12 27.51
CA PRO A 370 3.12 4.54 28.86
C PRO A 370 1.91 5.10 29.61
N GLY A 371 1.70 4.67 30.86
CA GLY A 371 0.54 5.10 31.66
C GLY A 371 -0.77 4.35 31.38
N HIS A 372 -0.79 3.43 30.42
CA HIS A 372 -1.97 2.63 30.07
C HIS A 372 -1.73 1.16 30.39
N LEU A 373 -2.43 0.61 31.40
CA LEU A 373 -2.35 -0.81 31.73
C LEU A 373 -3.62 -1.55 31.30
N GLU A 374 -3.49 -2.43 30.32
CA GLU A 374 -4.59 -3.25 29.81
C GLU A 374 -4.62 -4.62 30.51
N ILE A 375 -5.82 -5.06 30.87
CA ILE A 375 -6.10 -6.45 31.25
C ILE A 375 -6.98 -7.05 30.17
N VAL A 376 -6.47 -8.10 29.54
CA VAL A 376 -7.08 -8.78 28.40
C VAL A 376 -7.21 -10.28 28.68
N PRO A 377 -8.14 -10.99 28.03
CA PRO A 377 -8.18 -12.45 28.06
C PRO A 377 -6.84 -13.08 27.69
N ALA A 378 -6.46 -14.17 28.36
CA ALA A 378 -5.26 -14.92 28.01
C ALA A 378 -5.39 -15.59 26.62
N GLY A 379 -4.27 -15.84 25.94
CA GLY A 379 -4.25 -16.64 24.70
C GLY A 379 -4.73 -15.91 23.44
N THR A 380 -4.65 -14.58 23.40
CA THR A 380 -4.93 -13.77 22.19
C THR A 380 -3.93 -12.60 22.09
N SER A 381 -3.64 -12.22 20.86
CA SER A 381 -2.67 -11.19 20.45
C SER A 381 -3.06 -10.64 19.08
N LYS A 382 -2.45 -9.53 18.65
CA LYS A 382 -2.56 -9.06 17.26
C LYS A 382 -2.13 -10.14 16.26
N GLY A 383 -1.00 -10.81 16.49
CA GLY A 383 -0.50 -11.88 15.62
C GLY A 383 -1.49 -13.03 15.45
N SER A 384 -2.07 -13.51 16.56
CA SER A 384 -3.11 -14.56 16.52
C SER A 384 -4.38 -14.11 15.77
N GLY A 385 -4.80 -12.85 15.94
CA GLY A 385 -5.93 -12.27 15.22
C GLY A 385 -5.65 -12.09 13.72
N VAL A 386 -4.44 -11.67 13.37
CA VAL A 386 -3.96 -11.63 11.97
C VAL A 386 -3.99 -13.02 11.38
N ASN A 387 -3.42 -14.03 12.04
CA ASN A 387 -3.41 -15.40 11.55
C ASN A 387 -4.83 -15.93 11.28
N MET A 388 -5.75 -15.73 12.21
CA MET A 388 -7.16 -16.11 12.04
C MET A 388 -7.83 -15.40 10.86
N LEU A 389 -7.49 -14.13 10.66
CA LEU A 389 -7.99 -13.36 9.52
C LEU A 389 -7.40 -13.88 8.20
N LEU A 390 -6.11 -14.22 8.15
CA LEU A 390 -5.48 -14.82 6.98
C LEU A 390 -6.17 -16.13 6.58
N ASP A 391 -6.44 -16.99 7.56
CA ASP A 391 -7.16 -18.26 7.35
C ASP A 391 -8.55 -18.02 6.76
N HIS A 392 -9.32 -17.08 7.31
CA HIS A 392 -10.63 -16.70 6.80
C HIS A 392 -10.58 -16.11 5.38
N LEU A 393 -9.54 -15.35 5.07
CA LEU A 393 -9.37 -14.72 3.77
C LEU A 393 -8.83 -15.69 2.71
N GLY A 394 -8.22 -16.80 3.11
CA GLY A 394 -7.53 -17.74 2.24
C GLY A 394 -6.17 -17.21 1.76
N ILE A 395 -5.45 -16.50 2.64
CA ILE A 395 -4.17 -15.85 2.34
C ILE A 395 -3.08 -16.53 3.14
N THR A 396 -1.89 -16.66 2.56
CA THR A 396 -0.73 -17.19 3.28
C THR A 396 0.12 -16.06 3.88
N PRO A 397 0.86 -16.29 4.98
CA PRO A 397 1.75 -15.27 5.54
C PRO A 397 2.84 -14.80 4.56
N LYS A 398 3.16 -15.61 3.54
CA LYS A 398 4.08 -15.26 2.44
C LYS A 398 3.58 -14.10 1.56
N GLU A 399 2.29 -13.82 1.59
CA GLU A 399 1.64 -12.81 0.75
C GLU A 399 1.40 -11.51 1.53
N ILE A 400 1.95 -11.36 2.74
CA ILE A 400 1.71 -10.18 3.58
C ILE A 400 2.99 -9.51 4.04
N MET A 401 2.87 -8.20 4.22
CA MET A 401 3.81 -7.35 4.95
C MET A 401 3.14 -6.92 6.26
N ALA A 402 3.91 -6.78 7.33
CA ALA A 402 3.44 -6.25 8.61
C ALA A 402 4.29 -5.05 9.03
N ILE A 403 3.66 -4.03 9.61
CA ILE A 403 4.31 -2.81 10.12
C ILE A 403 3.83 -2.56 11.54
N GLY A 404 4.76 -2.35 12.49
CA GLY A 404 4.46 -2.12 13.90
C GLY A 404 5.65 -1.55 14.67
N ASP A 405 5.48 -1.24 15.94
CA ASP A 405 6.52 -0.61 16.77
C ASP A 405 6.62 -1.20 18.19
N ALA A 406 5.59 -1.86 18.70
CA ALA A 406 5.48 -2.24 20.10
C ALA A 406 5.53 -3.77 20.34
N GLU A 407 5.58 -4.17 21.63
CA GLU A 407 5.69 -5.59 22.01
C GLU A 407 4.48 -6.44 21.55
N ASN A 408 3.30 -5.83 21.48
CA ASN A 408 2.07 -6.45 20.99
C ASN A 408 2.06 -6.68 19.47
N ASP A 409 3.04 -6.15 18.73
CA ASP A 409 3.20 -6.35 17.29
C ASP A 409 4.15 -7.51 16.94
N ILE A 410 4.98 -7.96 17.89
CA ILE A 410 6.05 -8.96 17.67
C ILE A 410 5.53 -10.17 16.89
N GLU A 411 4.45 -10.80 17.37
CA GLU A 411 3.90 -11.99 16.74
C GLU A 411 3.38 -11.73 15.31
N MET A 412 2.87 -10.52 15.03
CA MET A 412 2.44 -10.12 13.69
C MET A 412 3.62 -9.87 12.76
N LEU A 413 4.69 -9.24 13.28
CA LEU A 413 5.92 -8.98 12.53
C LEU A 413 6.64 -10.29 12.16
N GLU A 414 6.71 -11.25 13.08
CA GLU A 414 7.29 -12.59 12.86
C GLU A 414 6.47 -13.44 11.88
N LEU A 415 5.14 -13.29 11.92
CA LEU A 415 4.24 -14.04 11.05
C LEU A 415 4.40 -13.63 9.58
N ALA A 416 4.57 -12.33 9.30
CA ALA A 416 4.59 -11.81 7.96
C ALA A 416 5.83 -12.21 7.15
N SER A 417 5.69 -12.29 5.83
CA SER A 417 6.84 -12.47 4.93
C SER A 417 7.86 -11.35 5.02
N LEU A 418 7.39 -10.16 5.40
CA LEU A 418 8.21 -9.00 5.71
C LEU A 418 7.60 -8.25 6.88
N GLY A 419 8.17 -8.45 8.07
CA GLY A 419 7.93 -7.61 9.24
C GLY A 419 8.81 -6.35 9.20
N VAL A 420 8.21 -5.19 9.39
CA VAL A 420 8.87 -3.88 9.44
C VAL A 420 8.65 -3.25 10.80
N ALA A 421 9.73 -2.90 11.48
CA ALA A 421 9.67 -2.13 12.72
C ALA A 421 10.04 -0.65 12.49
N LEU A 422 9.39 0.27 13.19
CA LEU A 422 9.79 1.68 13.18
C LEU A 422 10.93 1.93 14.16
N SER A 423 11.75 2.96 13.90
CA SER A 423 12.91 3.28 14.74
C SER A 423 12.54 3.70 16.17
N ASN A 424 11.37 4.31 16.36
CA ASN A 424 10.79 4.62 17.68
C ASN A 424 10.27 3.39 18.43
N GLY A 425 10.21 2.23 17.77
CA GLY A 425 9.73 1.00 18.36
C GLY A 425 10.64 0.40 19.42
N SER A 426 10.08 -0.50 20.21
CA SER A 426 10.78 -1.24 21.25
C SER A 426 11.97 -2.04 20.69
N GLU A 427 13.00 -2.29 21.50
CA GLU A 427 14.12 -3.15 21.08
C GLU A 427 13.66 -4.56 20.71
N LYS A 428 12.60 -5.07 21.37
CA LYS A 428 12.06 -6.40 21.08
C LYS A 428 11.37 -6.47 19.72
N SER A 429 10.57 -5.47 19.34
CA SER A 429 9.93 -5.41 18.03
C SER A 429 10.95 -5.23 16.91
N LYS A 430 11.96 -4.37 17.12
CA LYS A 430 13.08 -4.21 16.16
C LYS A 430 13.90 -5.47 15.98
N ALA A 431 14.10 -6.26 17.03
CA ALA A 431 14.88 -7.50 16.97
C ALA A 431 14.23 -8.60 16.14
N VAL A 432 12.90 -8.63 16.02
CA VAL A 432 12.18 -9.64 15.24
C VAL A 432 11.84 -9.20 13.81
N ALA A 433 11.84 -7.89 13.55
CA ALA A 433 11.56 -7.35 12.24
C ALA A 433 12.67 -7.68 11.23
N ASN A 434 12.30 -7.83 9.96
CA ASN A 434 13.25 -8.04 8.88
C ASN A 434 13.98 -6.76 8.48
N VAL A 435 13.31 -5.62 8.62
CA VAL A 435 13.85 -4.30 8.31
C VAL A 435 13.35 -3.27 9.33
N ILE A 436 14.17 -2.25 9.55
CA ILE A 436 13.84 -1.11 10.40
C ILE A 436 13.75 0.13 9.51
N VAL A 437 12.69 0.93 9.69
CA VAL A 437 12.47 2.18 8.95
C VAL A 437 12.50 3.38 9.90
N ALA A 438 12.30 4.59 9.35
CA ALA A 438 12.23 5.82 10.13
C ALA A 438 11.12 5.78 11.21
N SER A 439 11.10 6.78 12.08
CA SER A 439 10.09 6.86 13.14
C SER A 439 8.71 7.22 12.58
N ASN A 440 7.67 7.03 13.37
CA ASN A 440 6.31 7.43 13.01
C ASN A 440 6.18 8.94 12.80
N ASP A 441 6.97 9.75 13.51
CA ASP A 441 7.05 11.21 13.31
C ASP A 441 7.78 11.59 12.00
N GLU A 442 8.52 10.66 11.40
CA GLU A 442 9.26 10.82 10.14
C GLU A 442 8.59 10.04 8.98
N ASP A 443 7.30 9.71 9.12
CA ASP A 443 6.52 8.97 8.12
C ASP A 443 7.08 7.56 7.82
N GLY A 444 7.64 6.88 8.83
CA GLY A 444 8.24 5.54 8.68
C GLY A 444 7.33 4.49 8.05
N ALA A 445 6.03 4.50 8.37
CA ALA A 445 5.06 3.61 7.72
C ALA A 445 4.92 3.90 6.22
N ALA A 446 4.95 5.17 5.81
CA ALA A 446 4.91 5.56 4.40
C ALA A 446 6.20 5.14 3.68
N ASP A 447 7.37 5.36 4.29
CA ASP A 447 8.65 4.91 3.76
C ASP A 447 8.69 3.39 3.54
N ALA A 448 8.17 2.63 4.52
CA ALA A 448 8.05 1.18 4.41
C ALA A 448 7.17 0.75 3.23
N MET A 449 6.01 1.40 3.05
CA MET A 449 5.12 1.14 1.91
C MET A 449 5.82 1.43 0.59
N TYR A 450 6.47 2.59 0.44
CA TYR A 450 7.14 2.97 -0.81
C TYR A 450 8.33 2.08 -1.16
N ARG A 451 9.11 1.63 -0.17
CA ARG A 451 10.32 0.83 -0.44
C ARG A 451 10.05 -0.66 -0.64
N TYR A 452 9.02 -1.19 0.01
CA TYR A 452 8.88 -2.63 0.14
C TYR A 452 7.55 -3.20 -0.32
N ALA A 453 6.46 -2.41 -0.32
CA ALA A 453 5.20 -2.86 -0.90
C ALA A 453 5.28 -2.88 -2.43
N PHE A 454 6.19 -2.06 -3.00
CA PHE A 454 6.40 -1.94 -4.43
C PHE A 454 7.50 -2.84 -4.99
#